data_AF-A0A2K3MAS3-F1
#
_entry.id   AF-A0A2K3MAS3-F1
#
_cell.length_a   1.000
_cell.length_b   1.000
_cell.length_c   1.000
_cell.angle_alpha   90.00
_cell.angle_beta   90.00
_cell.angle_gamma   90.00
#
_symmetry.space_group_name_H-M   'P 1'
#
loop_
_entity.id
_entity.type
_entity.pdbx_description
1 polymer ?
#
loop_
_entity_poly.entity_id
_entity_poly.type
_entity_poly.pdbx_seq_one_letter_code
_entity_poly.pdbx_strand_id
1 'polypeptide(L)' 'MEISKNSEISVTTKHDYDRVSEVKAFDETKDGVKGLVDASVTKIPRMFHHKFDKDSSSTSSNITKLDVPTIDLVD' A
#
# COMPACT_ATOMS: atom_id res chain seq x y z
N MET A 1 16.93 -11.85 -43.81
CA MET A 1 16.39 -10.73 -43.02
C MET A 1 15.66 -11.33 -41.86
N GLU A 2 16.27 -11.25 -40.69
CA GLU A 2 15.67 -11.68 -39.43
C GLU A 2 14.54 -10.71 -39.08
N ILE A 3 13.35 -11.24 -38.85
CA ILE A 3 12.30 -10.49 -38.17
C ILE A 3 12.16 -11.10 -36.78
N SER A 4 12.71 -10.35 -35.82
CA SER A 4 12.80 -10.66 -34.41
C SER A 4 11.43 -10.94 -33.79
N LYS A 5 11.36 -12.03 -33.04
CA LYS A 5 10.25 -12.38 -32.16
C LYS A 5 10.38 -11.59 -30.85
N ASN A 6 9.55 -10.56 -30.61
CA ASN A 6 9.32 -10.06 -29.24
C ASN A 6 7.94 -9.37 -29.16
N SER A 7 6.86 -10.16 -29.23
CA SER A 7 5.60 -9.78 -28.57
C SER A 7 5.61 -10.46 -27.22
N GLU A 8 6.25 -9.81 -26.25
CA GLU A 8 6.20 -10.26 -24.87
C GLU A 8 4.84 -9.85 -24.32
N ILE A 9 3.91 -10.78 -24.50
CA ILE A 9 2.63 -10.86 -23.81
C ILE A 9 2.96 -10.69 -22.33
N SER A 10 2.38 -9.70 -21.66
CA SER A 10 2.55 -9.50 -20.22
C SER A 10 1.92 -10.67 -19.48
N VAL A 11 2.67 -11.76 -19.40
CA VAL A 11 2.36 -12.94 -18.63
C VAL A 11 2.33 -12.50 -17.18
N THR A 12 1.14 -12.44 -16.61
CA THR A 12 0.88 -12.48 -15.17
C THR A 12 1.36 -13.83 -14.62
N THR A 13 2.67 -14.03 -14.58
CA THR A 13 3.33 -14.96 -13.67
C THR A 13 3.50 -14.23 -12.35
N LYS A 14 3.35 -14.95 -11.24
CA LYS A 14 3.87 -14.53 -9.93
C LYS A 14 5.38 -14.33 -10.06
N HIS A 15 5.84 -13.25 -10.66
CA HIS A 15 7.19 -12.75 -10.43
C HIS A 15 7.27 -12.47 -8.93
N ASP A 16 8.27 -13.06 -8.28
CA ASP A 16 8.59 -12.87 -6.87
C ASP A 16 8.45 -11.38 -6.52
N TYR A 17 7.36 -11.06 -5.83
CA TYR A 17 7.15 -9.71 -5.35
C TYR A 17 8.09 -9.51 -4.18
N ASP A 18 9.26 -8.94 -4.46
CA ASP A 18 10.22 -8.58 -3.44
C ASP A 18 9.84 -7.25 -2.80
N ARG A 19 9.03 -7.36 -1.74
CA ARG A 19 8.62 -6.22 -0.91
C ARG A 19 9.83 -5.45 -0.36
N VAL A 20 10.95 -6.11 -0.07
CA VAL A 20 12.12 -5.45 0.54
C VAL A 20 12.73 -4.46 -0.44
N SER A 21 12.95 -4.90 -1.68
CA SER A 21 13.49 -4.04 -2.74
C SER A 21 12.55 -2.87 -3.06
N GLU A 22 11.24 -3.09 -3.11
CA GLU A 22 10.26 -2.03 -3.38
C GLU A 22 10.28 -0.96 -2.27
N VAL A 23 10.22 -1.39 -1.00
CA VAL A 23 10.25 -0.47 0.16
C VAL A 23 11.55 0.32 0.21
N LYS A 24 12.69 -0.34 -0.06
CA LYS A 24 13.98 0.35 -0.10
C LYS A 24 14.03 1.43 -1.18
N ALA A 25 13.59 1.12 -2.40
CA ALA A 25 13.55 2.09 -3.49
C ALA A 25 12.64 3.29 -3.14
N PHE A 26 11.54 3.05 -2.44
CA PHE A 26 10.66 4.10 -1.96
C PHE A 26 11.30 4.98 -0.87
N ASP A 27 11.91 4.39 0.15
CA ASP A 27 12.59 5.14 1.22
C ASP A 27 13.79 5.96 0.69
N GLU A 28 14.43 5.51 -0.39
CA GLU A 28 15.50 6.23 -1.09
C GLU A 28 15.00 7.49 -1.82
N THR A 29 13.72 7.56 -2.21
CA THR A 29 13.14 8.78 -2.79
C THR A 29 13.12 9.94 -1.80
N LYS A 30 13.04 9.65 -0.49
CA LYS A 30 12.92 10.63 0.60
C LYS A 30 11.70 11.56 0.50
N ASP A 31 10.78 11.31 -0.43
CA ASP A 31 9.58 12.13 -0.66
C ASP A 31 8.41 11.75 0.26
N GLY A 32 8.51 10.60 0.93
CA GLY A 32 7.46 10.05 1.76
C GLY A 32 6.18 9.77 0.97
N VAL A 33 5.06 9.54 1.68
CA VAL A 33 3.79 9.18 1.03
C VAL A 33 3.15 10.33 0.25
N LYS A 34 3.53 11.59 0.56
CA LYS A 34 3.11 12.77 -0.20
C LYS A 34 3.66 12.72 -1.64
N GLY A 35 4.86 12.17 -1.83
CA GLY A 35 5.47 11.99 -3.15
C GLY A 35 4.62 11.17 -4.11
N LEU A 36 3.83 10.19 -3.62
CA LEU A 36 2.90 9.45 -4.47
C LEU A 36 1.81 10.35 -5.05
N VAL A 37 1.28 11.25 -4.22
CA VAL A 37 0.21 12.19 -4.61
C VAL A 37 0.76 13.22 -5.59
N ASP A 38 1.91 13.81 -5.28
CA ASP A 38 2.57 14.79 -6.15
C ASP A 38 2.96 14.19 -7.51
N ALA A 39 3.37 12.92 -7.54
CA ALA A 39 3.67 12.17 -8.76
C ALA A 39 2.42 11.72 -9.53
N SER A 40 1.21 12.00 -9.03
CA SER A 40 -0.07 11.65 -9.67
C SER A 40 -0.22 10.17 -10.03
N VAL A 41 0.27 9.27 -9.17
CA VAL A 41 0.20 7.82 -9.43
C VAL A 41 -1.24 7.33 -9.51
N THR A 42 -1.55 6.51 -10.52
CA THR A 42 -2.90 5.97 -10.74
C THR A 42 -3.15 4.65 -9.99
N LYS A 43 -2.08 4.01 -9.51
CA LYS A 43 -2.13 2.74 -8.78
C LYS A 43 -1.30 2.85 -7.50
N ILE A 44 -1.85 2.31 -6.41
CA ILE A 44 -1.16 2.23 -5.13
C ILE A 44 -0.09 1.13 -5.22
N PRO A 45 1.18 1.40 -4.84
CA PRO A 45 2.23 0.39 -4.77
C PRO A 45 1.85 -0.75 -3.81
N ARG A 46 2.25 -1.98 -4.15
CA ARG A 46 1.79 -3.18 -3.42
C ARG A 46 2.27 -3.21 -1.97
N MET A 47 3.37 -2.52 -1.64
CA MET A 47 3.86 -2.40 -0.25
C MET A 47 2.86 -1.78 0.72
N PHE A 48 1.94 -0.95 0.22
CA PHE A 48 0.91 -0.27 1.02
C PHE A 48 -0.36 -1.10 1.19
N HIS A 49 -0.47 -2.24 0.51
CA HIS A 49 -1.62 -3.13 0.69
C HIS A 49 -1.55 -3.80 2.06
N HIS A 50 -2.45 -3.42 2.96
CA HIS A 50 -2.64 -4.15 4.19
C HIS A 50 -3.17 -5.55 3.85
N LYS A 51 -2.49 -6.60 4.32
CA LYS A 51 -3.02 -7.96 4.23
C LYS A 51 -4.20 -8.02 5.18
N PHE A 52 -5.39 -8.24 4.64
CA PHE A 52 -6.55 -8.59 5.45
C PHE A 52 -6.27 -9.97 6.06
N ASP A 53 -5.70 -9.99 7.26
CA ASP A 53 -5.76 -11.19 8.08
C ASP A 53 -7.23 -11.37 8.45
N LYS A 54 -7.77 -12.56 8.16
CA LYS A 54 -9.18 -12.89 8.40
C LYS A 54 -9.61 -12.69 9.86
N ASP A 55 -8.64 -12.58 10.76
CA ASP A 55 -8.79 -12.38 12.19
C ASP A 55 -8.71 -10.90 12.61
N SER A 56 -8.27 -9.98 11.74
CA SER A 56 -8.35 -8.54 11.96
C SER A 56 -9.65 -7.98 11.38
N SER A 57 -10.79 -8.58 11.78
CA SER A 57 -12.07 -7.90 11.73
C SER A 57 -12.06 -6.74 12.73
N SER A 58 -11.33 -5.68 12.41
CA SER A 58 -11.74 -4.33 12.76
C SER A 58 -12.79 -3.85 11.75
N THR A 59 -13.69 -4.75 11.32
CA THR A 59 -15.03 -4.31 10.99
C THR A 59 -15.53 -3.63 12.26
N SER A 60 -15.59 -2.30 12.25
CA SER A 60 -16.34 -1.50 13.21
C SER A 60 -17.86 -1.77 13.08
N SER A 61 -18.22 -3.01 12.80
CA SER A 61 -19.57 -3.53 12.82
C SER A 61 -20.04 -3.50 14.26
N ASN A 62 -20.80 -2.45 14.58
CA ASN A 62 -21.68 -2.32 15.74
C ASN A 62 -21.04 -1.86 17.05
N ILE A 63 -20.05 -0.96 16.98
CA ILE A 63 -19.73 -0.12 18.14
C ILE A 63 -20.33 1.26 17.89
N THR A 64 -21.63 1.40 18.16
CA THR A 64 -22.35 2.66 17.92
C THR A 64 -22.14 3.69 19.03
N LYS A 65 -21.34 3.39 20.06
CA LYS A 65 -21.12 4.30 21.20
C LYS A 65 -19.88 3.96 22.04
N LEU A 66 -18.68 4.06 21.46
CA LEU A 66 -17.46 4.18 22.26
C LEU A 66 -16.84 5.54 21.96
N ASP A 67 -16.99 6.46 22.91
CA ASP A 67 -16.31 7.76 22.88
C ASP A 67 -15.11 7.70 23.84
N VAL A 68 -13.98 8.23 23.38
CA VAL A 68 -12.81 8.41 24.25
C VAL A 68 -13.16 9.50 25.27
N PRO A 69 -13.04 9.25 26.59
CA PRO A 69 -13.39 10.23 27.60
C PRO A 69 -12.45 11.44 27.52
N THR A 70 -13.00 12.64 27.66
CA THR A 70 -12.23 13.87 27.85
C THR A 70 -12.22 14.20 29.34
N ILE A 71 -11.04 14.43 29.90
CA ILE A 71 -10.86 14.84 31.30
C ILE A 71 -10.41 16.29 31.28
N ASP A 72 -11.21 17.17 31.87
CA ASP A 72 -10.79 18.53 32.18
C ASP A 72 -9.94 18.50 33.46
N LEU A 73 -8.80 19.18 33.43
CA LEU A 73 -7.82 19.21 34.52
C LEU A 73 -7.77 20.56 35.23
N VAL A 74 -8.75 21.44 34.97
CA VAL A 74 -8.91 22.70 35.69
C VAL A 74 -9.73 22.44 36.97
N ASP A 75 -9.15 22.77 38.12
CA ASP A 75 -9.74 22.57 39.46
C ASP A 75 -10.99 23.45 39.74
#